data_AF-S4R7R9-F1
#
_entry.id   AF-S4R7R9-F1
#
_cell.length_a   1.000
_cell.length_b   1.000
_cell.length_c   1.000
_cell.angle_alpha   90.00
_cell.angle_beta   90.00
_cell.angle_gamma   90.00
#
_symmetry.space_group_name_H-M   'P 1'
#
loop_
_entity.id
_entity.type
_entity.pdbx_description
1 polymer ?
#
loop_
_entity_poly.entity_id
_entity_poly.type
_entity_poly.pdbx_seq_one_letter_code
_entity_poly.pdbx_strand_id
1 'polypeptide(L)'
;RSWGDDYFAFWAGGARFLVLNSQLFVDASLCPELAEEQERWLEEQLESYKAEGPRGPLVILQHTPLFLVAPDEDDDYFNVERRARRRLLDKFSAAGVCAVFTGHYHRNAGGRCGAVEVVVSSAIGCQIGSDVSGLRVVTVTEAGVRHRYYGMDQIPER
;
A
#
# COMPACT_ATOMS: atom_id res chain seq x y z
N ARG A 1 -11.87 -22.98 -0.21
CA ARG A 1 -11.41 -21.60 -0.52
C ARG A 1 -12.30 -21.08 -1.64
N SER A 2 -13.22 -20.15 -1.35
CA SER A 2 -14.27 -19.71 -2.29
C SER A 2 -14.18 -18.23 -2.68
N TRP A 3 -13.28 -17.47 -2.05
CA TRP A 3 -13.26 -16.00 -2.09
C TRP A 3 -11.92 -15.40 -2.57
N GLY A 4 -11.03 -16.24 -3.13
CA GLY A 4 -9.66 -15.84 -3.49
C GLY A 4 -8.68 -15.98 -2.34
N ASP A 5 -7.40 -15.66 -2.61
CA ASP A 5 -6.36 -15.59 -1.59
C ASP A 5 -6.37 -14.20 -0.92
N ASP A 6 -6.18 -14.17 0.39
CA ASP A 6 -6.27 -12.96 1.23
C ASP A 6 -5.11 -11.98 0.98
N TYR A 7 -3.97 -12.52 0.60
CA TYR A 7 -2.78 -11.81 0.12
C TYR A 7 -2.17 -12.63 -1.01
N PHE A 8 -1.59 -11.93 -1.99
CA PHE A 8 -1.01 -12.57 -3.17
C PHE A 8 -0.07 -11.61 -3.89
N ALA A 9 0.66 -12.13 -4.87
CA ALA A 9 1.63 -11.35 -5.60
C ALA A 9 1.57 -11.65 -7.10
N PHE A 10 1.77 -10.62 -7.92
CA PHE A 10 1.70 -10.75 -9.38
C PHE A 10 2.70 -9.84 -10.08
N TRP A 11 2.98 -10.14 -11.34
CA TRP A 11 3.79 -9.30 -12.22
C TRP A 11 2.90 -8.67 -13.29
N ALA A 12 3.14 -7.40 -13.58
CA ALA A 12 2.50 -6.72 -14.70
C ALA A 12 3.46 -5.69 -15.31
N GLY A 13 3.72 -5.78 -16.61
CA GLY A 13 4.60 -4.83 -17.31
C GLY A 13 6.01 -4.70 -16.70
N GLY A 14 6.56 -5.80 -16.16
CA GLY A 14 7.88 -5.81 -15.52
C GLY A 14 7.93 -5.27 -14.08
N ALA A 15 6.82 -4.78 -13.53
CA ALA A 15 6.69 -4.40 -12.14
C ALA A 15 6.11 -5.54 -11.28
N ARG A 16 6.56 -5.62 -10.02
CA ARG A 16 6.09 -6.58 -9.03
C ARG A 16 5.09 -5.90 -8.09
N PHE A 17 3.97 -6.56 -7.86
CA PHE A 17 2.94 -6.10 -6.95
C PHE A 17 2.71 -7.13 -5.85
N LEU A 18 2.70 -6.69 -4.59
CA LEU A 18 2.26 -7.48 -3.45
C LEU A 18 0.95 -6.89 -2.92
N VAL A 19 -0.08 -7.72 -2.81
CA VAL A 19 -1.37 -7.37 -2.22
C VAL A 19 -1.41 -7.94 -0.81
N LEU A 20 -1.63 -7.10 0.19
CA LEU A 20 -1.62 -7.48 1.60
C LEU A 20 -2.99 -7.28 2.23
N ASN A 21 -3.39 -8.20 3.11
CA ASN A 21 -4.48 -7.94 4.04
C ASN A 21 -3.94 -7.09 5.20
N SER A 22 -4.16 -5.78 5.13
CA SER A 22 -3.70 -4.86 6.17
C SER A 22 -4.43 -5.00 7.50
N GLN A 23 -5.61 -5.64 7.56
CA GLN A 23 -6.34 -5.84 8.82
C GLN A 23 -5.52 -6.69 9.79
N LEU A 24 -4.76 -7.67 9.28
CA LEU A 24 -3.85 -8.49 10.08
C LEU A 24 -2.70 -7.70 10.72
N PHE A 25 -2.41 -6.49 10.21
CA PHE A 25 -1.43 -5.58 10.83
C PHE A 25 -2.07 -4.56 11.78
N VAL A 26 -3.39 -4.38 11.70
CA VAL A 26 -4.15 -3.46 12.57
C VAL A 26 -4.57 -4.17 13.85
N ASP A 27 -5.24 -5.32 13.71
CA ASP A 27 -5.64 -6.16 14.83
C ASP A 27 -5.79 -7.61 14.37
N ALA A 28 -4.91 -8.47 14.87
CA ALA A 28 -4.93 -9.91 14.65
C ALA A 28 -5.15 -10.70 15.93
N SER A 29 -5.67 -10.07 16.99
CA SER A 29 -5.85 -10.70 18.31
C SER A 29 -6.69 -11.99 18.27
N LEU A 30 -7.62 -12.09 17.31
CA LEU A 30 -8.48 -13.25 17.11
C LEU A 30 -7.99 -14.22 16.01
N CYS A 31 -6.92 -13.86 15.29
CA CYS A 31 -6.37 -14.67 14.19
C CYS A 31 -4.83 -14.59 14.10
N PRO A 32 -4.09 -14.82 15.20
CA PRO A 32 -2.63 -14.66 15.23
C PRO A 32 -1.92 -15.56 14.21
N GLU A 33 -2.43 -16.78 14.00
CA GLU A 33 -1.87 -17.74 13.03
C GLU A 33 -1.90 -17.21 11.59
N LEU A 34 -2.98 -16.53 11.20
CA LEU A 34 -3.11 -15.92 9.86
C LEU A 34 -2.16 -14.73 9.70
N ALA A 35 -2.00 -13.91 10.74
CA ALA A 35 -1.05 -12.81 10.72
C ALA A 35 0.39 -13.31 10.60
N GLU A 36 0.76 -14.38 11.33
CA GLU A 36 2.06 -15.01 11.20
C GLU A 36 2.28 -15.64 9.82
N GLU A 37 1.25 -16.25 9.21
CA GLU A 37 1.32 -16.79 7.85
C GLU A 37 1.59 -15.69 6.82
N GLN A 38 0.86 -14.57 6.89
CA GLN A 38 1.10 -13.42 6.02
C GLN A 38 2.47 -12.79 6.26
N GLU A 39 2.92 -12.68 7.52
CA GLU A 39 4.22 -12.08 7.84
C GLU A 39 5.37 -12.92 7.26
N ARG A 40 5.33 -14.25 7.41
CA ARG A 40 6.32 -15.16 6.79
C ARG A 40 6.29 -15.07 5.27
N TRP A 41 5.10 -15.13 4.67
CA TRP A 41 4.96 -15.02 3.23
C TRP A 41 5.50 -13.69 2.70
N LEU A 42 5.22 -12.57 3.40
CA LEU A 42 5.73 -11.27 3.02
C LEU A 42 7.26 -11.22 3.07
N GLU A 43 7.88 -11.74 4.13
CA GLU A 43 9.34 -11.85 4.22
C GLU A 43 9.93 -12.63 3.04
N GLU A 44 9.36 -13.79 2.72
CA GLU A 44 9.79 -14.61 1.58
C GLU A 44 9.68 -13.86 0.25
N GLN A 45 8.59 -13.12 0.02
CA GLN A 45 8.42 -12.33 -1.21
C GLN A 45 9.45 -11.20 -1.32
N LEU A 46 9.73 -10.50 -0.22
CA LEU A 46 10.71 -9.40 -0.20
C LEU A 46 12.14 -9.91 -0.37
N GLU A 47 12.50 -11.02 0.28
CA GLU A 47 13.82 -11.64 0.10
C GLU A 47 14.01 -12.21 -1.31
N SER A 48 13.00 -12.91 -1.86
CA SER A 48 13.04 -13.43 -3.22
C SER A 48 13.26 -12.31 -4.23
N TYR A 49 12.51 -11.20 -4.11
CA TYR A 49 12.64 -10.07 -5.03
C TYR A 49 14.03 -9.42 -4.95
N LYS A 50 14.62 -9.29 -3.75
CA LYS A 50 16.00 -8.81 -3.59
C LYS A 50 17.03 -9.75 -4.23
N ALA A 51 16.87 -11.06 -4.05
CA ALA A 51 17.81 -12.07 -4.54
C ALA A 51 17.85 -12.16 -6.08
N GLU A 52 16.74 -11.81 -6.74
CA GLU A 52 16.65 -11.80 -8.21
C GLU A 52 17.45 -10.66 -8.89
N GLY A 53 17.96 -9.69 -8.12
CA GLY A 53 18.70 -8.54 -8.63
C GLY A 53 17.81 -7.41 -9.17
N PRO A 54 18.36 -6.43 -9.92
CA PRO A 54 17.59 -5.28 -10.36
C PRO A 54 16.43 -5.70 -11.28
N ARG A 55 15.21 -5.42 -10.82
CA ARG A 55 13.92 -5.65 -11.50
C ARG A 55 13.18 -4.32 -11.64
N GLY A 56 12.06 -4.31 -12.38
CA GLY A 56 11.15 -3.17 -12.41
C GLY A 56 10.44 -2.94 -11.08
N PRO A 57 9.72 -1.83 -10.89
CA PRO A 57 9.25 -1.34 -9.58
C PRO A 57 8.56 -2.40 -8.70
N LEU A 58 8.85 -2.40 -7.40
CA LEU A 58 8.11 -3.14 -6.38
C LEU A 58 7.08 -2.24 -5.70
N VAL A 59 5.81 -2.64 -5.77
CA VAL A 59 4.66 -1.87 -5.27
C VAL A 59 3.83 -2.71 -4.31
N ILE A 60 3.39 -2.11 -3.22
CA ILE A 60 2.47 -2.71 -2.26
C ILE A 60 1.06 -2.13 -2.46
N LEU A 61 0.05 -3.00 -2.44
CA LEU A 61 -1.36 -2.63 -2.42
C LEU A 61 -1.96 -3.16 -1.11
N GLN A 62 -2.56 -2.28 -0.32
CA GLN A 62 -3.27 -2.69 0.91
C GLN A 62 -4.39 -1.68 1.23
N HIS A 63 -5.26 -1.98 2.20
CA HIS A 63 -6.38 -1.09 2.50
C HIS A 63 -6.01 0.05 3.47
N THR A 64 -5.43 -0.29 4.62
CA THR A 64 -5.15 0.65 5.72
C THR A 64 -3.84 1.40 5.46
N PRO A 65 -3.82 2.73 5.52
CA PRO A 65 -2.61 3.54 5.45
C PRO A 65 -1.57 3.15 6.50
N LEU A 66 -0.29 3.10 6.10
CA LEU A 66 0.79 3.05 7.09
C LEU A 66 0.80 4.33 7.91
N PHE A 67 0.69 5.49 7.24
CA PHE A 67 0.54 6.81 7.83
C PHE A 67 -0.19 7.74 6.85
N LEU A 68 -0.67 8.87 7.33
CA LEU A 68 -1.42 9.87 6.56
C LEU A 68 -0.55 11.06 6.12
N VAL A 69 0.39 11.49 6.96
CA VAL A 69 1.25 12.66 6.71
C VAL A 69 2.72 12.30 6.90
N ALA A 70 3.07 11.69 8.03
CA ALA A 70 4.46 11.41 8.40
C ALA A 70 4.64 10.03 9.05
N PRO A 71 5.77 9.35 8.85
CA PRO A 71 5.99 8.00 9.38
C PRO A 71 5.97 7.93 10.92
N ASP A 72 6.28 9.05 11.59
CA ASP A 72 6.32 9.19 13.05
C ASP A 72 5.08 9.85 13.65
N GLU A 73 4.01 10.11 12.88
CA GLU A 73 2.75 10.63 13.42
C GLU A 73 2.15 9.69 14.48
N ASP A 74 1.25 10.22 15.31
CA ASP A 74 0.57 9.45 16.35
C ASP A 74 -0.40 8.42 15.75
N ASP A 75 -0.78 7.46 16.59
CA ASP A 75 -1.76 6.44 16.24
C ASP A 75 -3.16 7.08 16.13
N ASP A 76 -3.86 6.74 15.06
CA ASP A 76 -5.22 7.18 14.76
C ASP A 76 -6.00 5.96 14.23
N TYR A 77 -7.33 6.03 14.26
CA TYR A 77 -8.24 5.05 13.66
C TYR A 77 -7.90 4.75 12.19
N PHE A 78 -7.31 5.71 11.49
CA PHE A 78 -7.06 5.63 10.06
C PHE A 78 -5.67 5.10 9.68
N ASN A 79 -4.76 4.90 10.63
CA ASN A 79 -3.39 4.47 10.32
C ASN A 79 -2.99 3.22 11.12
N VAL A 80 -1.99 2.51 10.62
CA VAL A 80 -1.42 1.34 11.32
C VAL A 80 -0.64 1.81 12.54
N GLU A 81 -0.80 1.12 13.68
CA GLU A 81 -0.10 1.42 14.94
C GLU A 81 1.41 1.55 14.74
N ARG A 82 2.02 2.55 15.39
CA ARG A 82 3.40 3.01 15.17
C ARG A 82 4.41 1.87 15.21
N ARG A 83 4.27 0.89 16.12
CA ARG A 83 5.19 -0.25 16.19
C ARG A 83 5.14 -1.12 14.94
N ALA A 84 3.94 -1.50 14.49
CA ALA A 84 3.75 -2.29 13.29
C ALA A 84 4.16 -1.50 12.02
N ARG A 85 3.77 -0.22 11.96
CA ARG A 85 4.14 0.71 10.90
C ARG A 85 5.65 0.80 10.68
N ARG A 86 6.42 1.03 11.74
CA ARG A 86 7.89 1.11 11.65
C ARG A 86 8.48 -0.19 11.12
N ARG A 87 8.06 -1.35 11.67
CA ARG A 87 8.50 -2.67 11.20
C ARG A 87 8.25 -2.86 9.70
N LEU A 88 7.06 -2.50 9.22
CA LEU A 88 6.69 -2.63 7.80
C LEU A 88 7.50 -1.66 6.92
N LEU A 89 7.63 -0.39 7.34
CA LEU A 89 8.42 0.61 6.60
C LEU A 89 9.89 0.20 6.49
N ASP A 90 10.49 -0.35 7.55
CA ASP A 90 11.87 -0.83 7.53
C ASP A 90 12.04 -1.98 6.52
N LYS A 91 11.12 -2.96 6.55
CA LYS A 91 11.10 -4.08 5.59
C LYS A 91 10.94 -3.59 4.15
N PHE A 92 10.00 -2.68 3.91
CA PHE A 92 9.71 -2.13 2.59
C PHE A 92 10.88 -1.31 2.07
N SER A 93 11.48 -0.48 2.91
CA SER A 93 12.66 0.31 2.54
C SER A 93 13.85 -0.59 2.23
N ALA A 94 14.10 -1.64 3.03
CA ALA A 94 15.20 -2.58 2.80
C ALA A 94 15.03 -3.39 1.50
N ALA A 95 13.79 -3.66 1.10
CA ALA A 95 13.47 -4.38 -0.13
C ALA A 95 13.37 -3.48 -1.39
N GLY A 96 13.51 -2.16 -1.24
CA GLY A 96 13.40 -1.23 -2.37
C GLY A 96 11.96 -1.04 -2.87
N VAL A 97 10.97 -1.22 -2.01
CA VAL A 97 9.57 -0.85 -2.31
C VAL A 97 9.52 0.63 -2.64
N CYS A 98 8.92 0.98 -3.78
CA CYS A 98 8.84 2.38 -4.22
C CYS A 98 7.52 3.05 -3.84
N ALA A 99 6.42 2.29 -3.75
CA ALA A 99 5.11 2.84 -3.43
C ALA A 99 4.23 1.84 -2.66
N VAL A 100 3.43 2.36 -1.73
CA VAL A 100 2.37 1.66 -1.00
C VAL A 100 1.05 2.41 -1.25
N PHE A 101 0.16 1.82 -2.03
CA PHE A 101 -1.16 2.40 -2.30
C PHE A 101 -2.21 1.90 -1.31
N THR A 102 -2.95 2.84 -0.73
CA THR A 102 -3.90 2.60 0.35
C THR A 102 -5.20 3.40 0.19
N GLY A 103 -6.20 3.06 1.01
CA GLY A 103 -7.52 3.70 1.09
C GLY A 103 -7.88 4.04 2.54
N HIS A 104 -9.06 3.58 3.01
CA HIS A 104 -9.59 3.72 4.38
C HIS A 104 -9.88 5.14 4.89
N TYR A 105 -9.01 6.11 4.60
CA TYR A 105 -9.12 7.48 5.12
C TYR A 105 -10.23 8.32 4.50
N HIS A 106 -10.75 7.89 3.33
CA HIS A 106 -11.78 8.59 2.54
C HIS A 106 -11.39 10.04 2.21
N ARG A 107 -10.08 10.31 2.25
CA ARG A 107 -9.40 11.55 1.89
C ARG A 107 -8.09 11.21 1.21
N ASN A 108 -7.64 12.07 0.31
CA ASN A 108 -6.32 12.04 -0.26
C ASN A 108 -5.32 12.47 0.80
N ALA A 109 -4.30 11.65 0.98
CA ALA A 109 -3.22 11.88 1.93
C ALA A 109 -1.99 11.09 1.46
N GLY A 110 -0.96 11.07 2.28
CA GLY A 110 0.27 10.36 2.03
C GLY A 110 1.50 11.22 2.23
N GLY A 111 2.65 10.57 2.10
CA GLY A 111 3.95 11.17 2.28
C GLY A 111 5.05 10.16 1.98
N ARG A 112 6.29 10.50 2.32
CA ARG A 112 7.46 9.66 2.04
C ARG A 112 8.18 9.27 3.31
N CYS A 113 8.63 8.02 3.35
CA CYS A 113 9.60 7.52 4.32
C CYS A 113 10.83 7.02 3.55
N GLY A 114 11.83 7.88 3.40
CA GLY A 114 12.96 7.63 2.51
C GLY A 114 12.49 7.47 1.05
N ALA A 115 12.79 6.32 0.43
CA ALA A 115 12.38 6.02 -0.93
C ALA A 115 10.93 5.51 -1.06
N VAL A 116 10.32 5.05 0.05
CA VAL A 116 8.96 4.51 0.05
C VAL A 116 7.95 5.66 0.07
N GLU A 117 7.11 5.74 -0.95
CA GLU A 117 5.96 6.65 -0.98
C GLU A 117 4.70 5.93 -0.50
N VAL A 118 4.05 6.46 0.53
CA VAL A 118 2.72 6.01 0.96
C VAL A 118 1.69 6.93 0.35
N VAL A 119 0.74 6.36 -0.38
CA VAL A 119 -0.31 7.10 -1.09
C VAL A 119 -1.67 6.66 -0.57
N VAL A 120 -2.46 7.61 -0.11
CA VAL A 120 -3.84 7.37 0.29
C VAL A 120 -4.77 7.94 -0.77
N SER A 121 -5.68 7.10 -1.26
CA SER A 121 -6.68 7.52 -2.25
C SER A 121 -8.02 7.75 -1.56
N SER A 122 -8.64 8.89 -1.84
CA SER A 122 -10.00 9.16 -1.36
C SER A 122 -11.01 8.14 -1.89
N ALA A 123 -12.15 8.02 -1.22
CA ALA A 123 -13.22 7.11 -1.61
C ALA A 123 -13.92 7.60 -2.88
N ILE A 124 -14.61 6.71 -3.58
CA ILE A 124 -15.49 7.09 -4.70
C ILE A 124 -16.90 7.43 -4.23
N GLY A 125 -17.42 6.76 -3.20
CA GLY A 125 -18.83 6.87 -2.79
C GLY A 125 -19.10 7.63 -1.49
N CYS A 126 -18.08 7.99 -0.72
CA CYS A 126 -18.26 8.59 0.61
C CYS A 126 -17.00 9.36 1.03
N GLN A 127 -16.73 10.51 0.41
CA GLN A 127 -15.56 11.31 0.78
C GLN A 127 -15.78 11.97 2.15
N ILE A 128 -14.69 12.10 2.92
CA ILE A 128 -14.71 12.85 4.17
C ILE A 128 -14.04 14.21 3.92
N GLY A 129 -14.61 15.29 4.46
CA GLY A 129 -14.04 16.63 4.29
C GLY A 129 -14.31 17.22 2.91
N SER A 130 -13.29 17.83 2.28
CA SER A 130 -13.43 18.62 1.05
C SER A 130 -13.04 17.88 -0.23
N ASP A 131 -12.67 16.61 -0.15
CA ASP A 131 -12.37 15.82 -1.34
C ASP A 131 -13.62 15.50 -2.16
N VAL A 132 -13.41 15.38 -3.47
CA VAL A 132 -14.47 15.02 -4.43
C VAL A 132 -14.42 13.54 -4.78
N SER A 133 -15.54 12.99 -5.24
CA SER A 133 -15.57 11.65 -5.85
C SER A 133 -14.63 11.56 -7.04
N GLY A 134 -13.94 10.44 -7.15
CA GLY A 134 -12.89 10.26 -8.14
C GLY A 134 -12.12 8.96 -8.00
N LEU A 135 -11.07 8.84 -8.80
CA LEU A 135 -10.16 7.70 -8.82
C LEU A 135 -8.72 8.15 -8.96
N ARG A 136 -7.78 7.29 -8.56
CA ARG A 136 -6.35 7.51 -8.77
C ARG A 136 -5.87 6.70 -9.97
N VAL A 137 -5.32 7.39 -10.97
CA VAL A 137 -4.60 6.75 -12.06
C VAL A 137 -3.14 6.60 -11.66
N VAL A 138 -2.62 5.39 -11.77
CA VAL A 138 -1.23 5.05 -11.49
C VAL A 138 -0.57 4.55 -12.78
N THR A 139 0.54 5.18 -13.15
CA THR A 139 1.38 4.80 -14.27
C THR A 139 2.69 4.24 -13.74
N VAL A 140 2.96 2.98 -14.05
CA VAL A 140 4.17 2.27 -13.63
C VAL A 140 5.07 2.06 -14.84
N THR A 141 6.33 2.44 -14.72
CA THR A 141 7.36 2.34 -15.76
C THR A 141 8.67 1.85 -15.16
N GLU A 142 9.65 1.47 -15.98
CA GLU A 142 11.00 1.15 -15.48
C GLU A 142 11.65 2.31 -14.70
N ALA A 143 11.32 3.55 -15.06
CA ALA A 143 11.80 4.75 -14.37
C ALA A 143 11.13 5.01 -13.01
N GLY A 144 10.09 4.24 -12.66
CA GLY A 144 9.35 4.37 -11.40
C GLY A 144 7.84 4.54 -11.57
N VAL A 145 7.22 5.01 -10.50
CA VAL A 145 5.76 5.13 -10.35
C VAL A 145 5.36 6.61 -10.38
N ARG A 146 4.37 6.95 -11.19
CA ARG A 146 3.71 8.27 -11.21
C ARG A 146 2.21 8.08 -10.99
N HIS A 147 1.58 8.94 -10.22
CA HIS A 147 0.14 8.84 -9.99
C HIS A 147 -0.52 10.19 -9.84
N ARG A 148 -1.81 10.26 -10.15
CA ARG A 148 -2.65 11.45 -9.97
C ARG A 148 -4.07 11.05 -9.61
N TYR A 149 -4.66 11.75 -8.64
CA TYR A 149 -6.08 11.63 -8.34
C TYR A 149 -6.85 12.54 -9.30
N TYR A 150 -7.93 12.02 -9.86
CA TYR A 150 -8.85 12.74 -10.73
C TYR A 150 -10.22 12.73 -10.08
N GLY A 151 -10.79 13.92 -9.87
CA GLY A 151 -12.23 14.02 -9.65
C GLY A 151 -12.99 13.43 -10.83
N MET A 152 -14.20 12.93 -10.62
CA MET A 152 -15.01 12.33 -11.68
C MET A 152 -15.23 13.27 -12.87
N ASP A 153 -15.28 14.58 -12.62
CA ASP A 153 -15.39 15.65 -13.61
C ASP A 153 -14.08 15.94 -14.37
N GLN A 154 -12.96 15.39 -13.90
CA GLN A 154 -11.61 15.59 -14.46
C GLN A 154 -11.11 14.36 -15.22
N ILE A 155 -11.87 13.26 -15.24
CA ILE A 155 -11.50 12.05 -15.98
C ILE A 155 -11.62 12.36 -17.48
N PRO A 156 -10.55 12.22 -18.27
CA PRO A 156 -10.61 12.49 -19.71
C PRO A 156 -11.68 11.62 -20.39
N GLU A 157 -12.53 12.24 -21.20
CA GLU A 157 -13.38 11.50 -22.14
C GLU A 157 -12.50 10.81 -23.19
N ARG A 158 -12.95 9.64 -23.66
CA ARG A 158 -12.18 8.78 -24.58
C ARG A 158 -11.79 9.47 -25.88
#